data_AF-A0A2K2F7I8-F1
#
_entry.id   AF-A0A2K2F7I8-F1
#
_cell.length_a   1.000
_cell.length_b   1.000
_cell.length_c   1.000
_cell.angle_alpha   90.00
_cell.angle_beta   90.00
_cell.angle_gamma   90.00
#
_symmetry.space_group_name_H-M   'P 1'
#
loop_
_entity.id
_entity.type
_entity.pdbx_description
1 polymer ?
#
loop_
_entity_poly.entity_id
_entity_poly.type
_entity_poly.pdbx_seq_one_letter_code
_entity_poly.pdbx_strand_id
1 'polypeptide(L)'
;MQKHIIKEAQDMNQVLIIVSIPLLFLLLLYVVYKAMTTSKINNAEHRDNGTKESGTDRSYKKPLNIGDDKELVAVLTAAVVAYMGSGSASNIKVKSYRRIPQSSPIWNLMGRKEQIDSML
;
A
#
# COMPACT_ATOMS: atom_id res chain seq x y z
N MET A 1 -1.97 -59.75 -13.00
CA MET A 1 -0.84 -59.55 -12.06
C MET A 1 -0.44 -58.08 -11.93
N GLN A 2 -0.18 -57.36 -13.03
CA GLN A 2 0.20 -55.93 -13.04
C GLN A 2 -0.78 -54.98 -12.30
N LYS A 3 -2.10 -55.18 -12.44
CA LYS A 3 -3.12 -54.33 -11.80
C LYS A 3 -3.11 -54.36 -10.26
N HIS A 4 -2.66 -55.45 -9.65
CA HIS A 4 -2.58 -55.59 -8.20
C HIS A 4 -1.41 -54.74 -7.64
N ILE A 5 -0.27 -54.76 -8.34
CA ILE A 5 0.93 -53.99 -7.97
C ILE A 5 0.68 -52.48 -8.10
N ILE A 6 -0.03 -52.07 -9.15
CA ILE A 6 -0.42 -50.65 -9.35
C ILE A 6 -1.38 -50.19 -8.26
N LYS A 7 -2.30 -51.06 -7.80
CA LYS A 7 -3.22 -50.74 -6.71
C LYS A 7 -2.47 -50.55 -5.39
N GLU A 8 -1.52 -51.42 -5.06
CA GLU A 8 -0.70 -51.27 -3.85
C GLU A 8 0.19 -50.01 -3.89
N ALA A 9 0.77 -49.70 -5.05
CA ALA A 9 1.51 -48.45 -5.24
C ALA A 9 0.62 -47.20 -5.09
N GLN A 10 -0.62 -47.26 -5.57
CA GLN A 10 -1.58 -46.19 -5.43
C GLN A 10 -2.04 -46.02 -3.97
N ASP A 11 -2.31 -47.11 -3.27
CA ASP A 11 -2.71 -47.10 -1.86
C ASP A 11 -1.57 -46.52 -0.99
N MET A 12 -0.30 -46.82 -1.29
CA MET A 12 0.86 -46.19 -0.62
C MET A 12 0.96 -44.68 -0.87
N ASN A 13 0.74 -44.21 -2.10
CA ASN A 13 0.79 -42.78 -2.41
C ASN A 13 -0.37 -42.00 -1.76
N GLN A 14 -1.57 -42.58 -1.70
CA GLN A 14 -2.71 -41.97 -1.03
C GLN A 14 -2.44 -41.76 0.47
N VAL A 15 -1.83 -42.74 1.14
CA VAL A 15 -1.43 -42.60 2.55
C VAL A 15 -0.39 -41.48 2.74
N LEU A 16 0.58 -41.36 1.84
CA LEU A 16 1.58 -40.28 1.89
C LEU A 16 0.94 -38.88 1.73
N ILE A 17 -0.05 -38.74 0.85
CA ILE A 17 -0.77 -37.47 0.63
C ILE A 17 -1.63 -37.11 1.84
N ILE A 18 -2.37 -38.08 2.39
CA ILE A 18 -3.26 -37.88 3.56
C ILE A 18 -2.47 -37.44 4.80
N VAL A 19 -1.22 -37.88 4.95
CA VAL A 19 -0.38 -37.48 6.09
C VAL A 19 0.35 -36.15 5.81
N SER A 20 0.82 -35.92 4.58
CA SER A 20 1.63 -34.74 4.24
C SER A 20 0.79 -33.45 4.11
N ILE A 21 -0.42 -33.52 3.56
CA ILE A 21 -1.32 -32.36 3.40
C ILE A 21 -1.67 -31.70 4.75
N PRO A 22 -2.21 -32.41 5.76
CA PRO A 22 -2.54 -31.78 7.04
C PRO A 22 -1.29 -31.28 7.76
N LEU A 23 -0.14 -31.94 7.59
CA LEU A 23 1.13 -31.48 8.16
C LEU A 23 1.61 -30.17 7.52
N LEU A 24 1.55 -30.06 6.19
CA LEU A 24 1.85 -28.83 5.46
C LEU A 24 0.86 -27.71 5.80
N PHE A 25 -0.42 -28.03 5.93
CA PHE A 25 -1.46 -27.07 6.29
C PHE A 25 -1.27 -26.56 7.74
N LEU A 26 -0.94 -27.44 8.68
CA LEU A 26 -0.59 -27.07 10.06
C LEU A 26 0.67 -26.22 10.12
N LEU A 27 1.71 -26.56 9.33
CA LEU A 27 2.93 -25.76 9.22
C LEU A 27 2.63 -24.35 8.69
N LEU A 28 1.80 -24.26 7.66
CA LEU A 28 1.37 -22.99 7.08
C LEU A 28 0.57 -22.15 8.10
N LEU A 29 -0.40 -22.76 8.79
CA LEU A 29 -1.14 -22.13 9.88
C LEU A 29 -0.23 -21.65 11.02
N TYR A 30 0.76 -22.47 11.40
CA TYR A 30 1.73 -22.12 12.43
C TYR A 30 2.58 -20.91 12.02
N VAL A 31 3.06 -20.87 10.77
CA VAL A 31 3.80 -19.73 10.22
C VAL A 31 2.93 -18.47 10.20
N VAL A 32 1.67 -18.57 9.78
CA VAL A 32 0.73 -17.42 9.78
C VAL A 32 0.43 -16.96 11.20
N TYR A 33 0.17 -17.88 12.13
CA TYR A 33 -0.06 -17.54 13.54
C TYR A 33 1.17 -16.91 14.19
N LYS A 34 2.38 -17.43 13.93
CA LYS A 34 3.63 -16.81 14.37
C LYS A 34 3.84 -15.47 13.70
N ALA A 35 3.63 -15.31 12.40
CA ALA A 35 3.75 -14.03 11.71
C ALA A 35 2.76 -12.99 12.23
N MET A 36 1.53 -13.39 12.53
CA MET A 36 0.47 -12.53 13.06
C MET A 36 0.75 -12.13 14.52
N THR A 37 1.34 -13.01 15.34
CA THR A 37 1.64 -12.75 16.76
C THR A 37 3.04 -12.15 17.01
N THR A 38 4.02 -12.50 16.18
CA THR A 38 5.38 -11.95 16.17
C THR A 38 5.49 -10.69 15.34
N SER A 39 4.36 -10.16 14.83
CA SER A 39 4.24 -8.80 14.27
C SER A 39 4.41 -7.72 15.35
N LYS A 40 5.34 -7.92 16.28
CA LYS A 40 6.09 -6.85 16.91
C LYS A 40 7.31 -6.65 16.04
N ILE A 41 7.17 -5.69 15.14
CA ILE A 41 8.21 -5.16 14.25
C ILE A 41 9.52 -5.02 15.04
N ASN A 42 10.54 -5.75 14.60
CA ASN A 42 11.90 -5.60 15.09
C ASN A 42 12.35 -4.19 14.73
N ASN A 43 12.32 -3.29 15.71
CA ASN A 43 12.98 -1.99 15.64
C ASN A 43 14.49 -2.23 15.64
N ALA A 44 15.04 -2.51 14.47
CA ALA A 44 16.45 -2.37 14.19
C ALA A 44 16.59 -1.54 12.91
N GLU A 45 16.83 -0.25 13.14
CA GLU A 45 17.30 0.76 12.21
C GLU A 45 16.33 1.31 11.14
N HIS A 46 15.59 2.35 11.58
CA HIS A 46 15.05 3.49 10.83
C HIS A 46 14.69 3.24 9.35
N ARG A 47 13.56 2.56 9.13
CA ARG A 47 12.87 2.56 7.84
C ARG A 47 11.40 2.88 8.03
N ASP A 48 11.11 4.16 7.86
CA ASP A 48 9.83 4.70 7.47
C ASP A 48 9.41 4.05 6.15
N ASN A 49 8.35 3.22 6.17
CA ASN A 49 7.55 2.97 4.98
C ASN A 49 6.20 2.32 5.33
N GLY A 50 5.16 3.14 5.41
CA GLY A 50 3.80 2.71 5.11
C GLY A 50 3.66 2.53 3.59
N THR A 51 3.70 1.29 3.12
CA THR A 51 3.20 0.93 1.79
C THR A 51 1.91 0.14 1.98
N LYS A 52 0.78 0.85 1.91
CA LYS A 52 -0.50 0.26 1.54
C LYS A 52 -0.59 0.28 0.02
N GLU A 53 -0.33 -0.89 -0.53
CA GLU A 53 -1.19 -1.58 -1.49
C GLU A 53 -2.06 -0.67 -2.37
N SER A 54 -1.61 -0.57 -3.62
CA SER A 54 -2.35 -0.07 -4.78
C SER A 54 -3.69 -0.80 -4.92
N GLY A 55 -4.77 -0.10 -4.63
CA GLY A 55 -6.14 -0.49 -4.96
C GLY A 55 -6.91 0.73 -5.41
N THR A 56 -7.21 0.80 -6.70
CA THR A 56 -8.16 1.72 -7.30
C THR A 56 -9.52 1.59 -6.62
N ASP A 57 -9.89 2.52 -5.75
CA ASP A 57 -11.29 2.89 -5.53
C ASP A 57 -11.40 4.33 -5.02
N ARG A 58 -12.56 4.91 -5.31
CA ARG A 58 -12.85 6.34 -5.46
C ARG A 58 -12.51 7.17 -4.23
N SER A 59 -11.91 8.32 -4.55
CA SER A 59 -11.78 9.53 -3.76
C SER A 59 -13.02 9.83 -2.89
N TYR A 60 -13.00 9.37 -1.64
CA TYR A 60 -13.60 10.15 -0.56
C TYR A 60 -12.56 11.20 -0.16
N LYS A 61 -12.73 12.45 -0.61
CA LYS A 61 -11.98 13.58 -0.06
C LYS A 61 -12.31 13.65 1.42
N LYS A 62 -11.50 13.00 2.27
CA LYS A 62 -11.37 13.45 3.65
C LYS A 62 -11.05 14.95 3.57
N PRO A 63 -11.77 15.83 4.30
CA PRO A 63 -11.40 17.24 4.35
C PRO A 63 -9.94 17.28 4.77
N LEU A 64 -9.09 17.72 3.83
CA LEU A 64 -7.65 17.84 4.05
C LEU A 64 -7.51 18.67 5.31
N ASN A 65 -7.03 18.07 6.40
CA ASN A 65 -6.73 18.85 7.58
C ASN A 65 -5.46 19.62 7.21
N ILE A 66 -5.66 20.83 6.70
CA ILE A 66 -4.64 21.71 6.12
C ILE A 66 -3.52 22.02 7.13
N GLY A 67 -3.64 21.60 8.39
CA GLY A 67 -2.62 21.68 9.43
C GLY A 67 -1.57 20.57 9.43
N ASP A 68 -1.75 19.43 8.74
CA ASP A 68 -0.70 18.40 8.72
C ASP A 68 0.29 18.62 7.57
N ASP A 69 1.39 19.28 7.92
CA ASP A 69 2.50 19.54 7.01
C ASP A 69 3.16 18.26 6.49
N LYS A 70 3.06 17.14 7.21
CA LYS A 70 3.62 15.85 6.79
C LYS A 70 2.83 15.28 5.62
N GLU A 71 1.50 15.36 5.67
CA GLU A 71 0.63 14.90 4.58
C GLU A 71 0.91 15.68 3.28
N LEU A 72 1.10 17.00 3.38
CA LEU A 72 1.44 17.82 2.21
C LEU A 72 2.80 17.46 1.61
N VAL A 73 3.82 17.27 2.44
CA VAL A 73 5.14 16.87 1.97
C VAL A 73 5.09 15.48 1.34
N ALA A 74 4.31 14.55 1.89
CA ALA A 74 4.13 13.21 1.34
C ALA A 74 3.44 13.22 -0.03
N VAL A 75 2.32 13.95 -0.18
CA VAL A 75 1.62 14.07 -1.46
C VAL A 75 2.48 14.78 -2.50
N LEU A 76 3.18 15.85 -2.12
CA LEU A 76 4.10 16.56 -3.02
C LEU A 76 5.23 15.65 -3.49
N THR A 77 5.85 14.91 -2.58
CA THR A 77 6.92 13.96 -2.91
C THR A 77 6.41 12.85 -3.83
N ALA A 78 5.24 12.27 -3.52
CA ALA A 78 4.63 11.24 -4.35
C ALA A 78 4.30 11.75 -5.77
N ALA A 79 3.76 12.95 -5.90
CA ALA A 79 3.46 13.55 -7.20
C ALA A 79 4.73 13.76 -8.04
N VAL A 80 5.82 14.25 -7.43
CA VAL A 80 7.10 14.44 -8.12
C VAL A 80 7.73 13.10 -8.51
N VAL A 81 7.72 12.11 -7.62
CA VAL A 81 8.21 10.75 -7.93
C VAL A 81 7.41 10.12 -9.07
N ALA A 82 6.08 10.27 -9.06
CA ALA A 82 5.22 9.77 -10.12
C ALA A 82 5.54 10.43 -11.47
N TYR A 83 5.84 11.74 -11.47
CA TYR A 83 6.23 12.46 -12.68
C TYR A 83 7.63 12.08 -13.18
N MET A 84 8.59 11.87 -12.27
CA MET A 84 9.99 11.54 -12.61
C MET A 84 10.21 10.05 -12.94
N GLY A 85 9.23 9.19 -12.66
CA GLY A 85 9.32 7.75 -12.83
C GLY A 85 9.97 7.02 -11.65
N SER A 86 9.69 5.72 -11.52
CA SER A 86 10.01 4.90 -10.34
C SER A 86 11.49 4.77 -9.96
N GLY A 87 12.43 5.24 -10.79
CA GLY A 87 13.87 5.14 -10.53
C GLY A 87 14.43 6.17 -9.54
N SER A 88 13.69 7.23 -9.20
CA SER A 88 14.22 8.37 -8.44
C SER A 88 13.65 8.52 -7.01
N ALA A 89 12.80 7.59 -6.56
CA ALA A 89 12.09 7.72 -5.29
C ALA A 89 13.00 7.92 -4.06
N SER A 90 14.22 7.36 -4.08
CA SER A 90 15.20 7.49 -2.98
C SER A 90 16.02 8.78 -2.99
N ASN A 91 16.00 9.55 -4.09
CA ASN A 91 16.88 10.72 -4.28
C ASN A 91 16.19 12.06 -4.05
N ILE A 92 14.86 12.08 -3.88
CA ILE A 92 14.07 13.31 -3.76
C ILE A 92 13.87 13.63 -2.28
N LYS A 93 14.31 14.82 -1.86
CA LYS A 93 14.15 15.33 -0.49
C LYS A 93 13.58 16.74 -0.52
N VAL A 94 12.48 16.96 0.19
CA VAL A 94 11.89 18.29 0.35
C VAL A 94 12.65 19.05 1.43
N LYS A 95 13.49 20.00 1.04
CA LYS A 95 14.29 20.83 1.98
C LYS A 95 13.47 21.94 2.63
N SER A 96 12.57 22.56 1.88
CA SER A 96 11.71 23.64 2.35
C SER A 96 10.48 23.75 1.45
N TYR A 97 9.34 24.06 2.04
CA TYR A 97 8.15 24.51 1.32
C TYR A 97 7.62 25.78 2.00
N ARG A 98 7.01 26.66 1.22
CA ARG A 98 6.34 27.86 1.72
C ARG A 98 4.94 27.89 1.12
N ARG A 99 3.93 28.03 1.97
CA ARG A 99 2.57 28.33 1.50
C ARG A 99 2.50 29.80 1.17
N ILE A 100 2.10 30.11 -0.06
CA ILE A 100 1.78 31.49 -0.43
C ILE A 100 0.37 31.76 0.08
N PRO A 101 0.18 32.69 1.04
CA PRO A 101 -1.17 33.05 1.46
C PRO A 101 -1.93 33.55 0.23
N GLN A 102 -3.17 33.09 0.05
CA GLN A 102 -4.07 33.74 -0.88
C GLN A 102 -4.29 35.16 -0.38
N SER A 103 -3.58 36.13 -0.95
CA SER A 103 -3.73 37.55 -0.63
C SER A 103 -5.05 38.11 -1.13
N SER A 104 -5.74 37.36 -1.99
CA SER A 104 -7.05 37.71 -2.53
C SER A 104 -8.13 37.41 -1.49
N PRO A 105 -8.94 38.41 -1.08
CA PRO A 105 -10.12 38.13 -0.27
C PRO A 105 -11.08 37.20 -1.04
N ILE A 106 -11.89 36.42 -0.30
CA ILE A 106 -12.79 35.41 -0.87
C ILE A 106 -13.72 36.00 -1.95
N TRP A 107 -14.17 37.24 -1.79
CA TRP A 107 -14.99 37.96 -2.78
C TRP A 107 -14.29 38.12 -4.14
N ASN A 108 -12.99 38.40 -4.14
CA ASN A 108 -12.20 38.53 -5.35
C ASN A 108 -12.03 37.16 -6.05
N LEU A 109 -11.95 36.09 -5.26
CA LEU A 109 -11.89 34.72 -5.80
C LEU A 109 -13.23 34.32 -6.44
N MET A 110 -14.33 34.57 -5.76
CA MET A 110 -15.67 34.21 -6.21
C MET A 110 -16.07 34.96 -7.49
N GLY A 111 -15.81 36.27 -7.56
CA GLY A 111 -16.12 37.06 -8.77
C GLY A 111 -15.38 36.57 -10.01
N ARG A 112 -14.08 36.24 -9.89
CA ARG A 112 -13.33 35.64 -11.02
C ARG A 112 -13.83 34.26 -11.38
N LYS A 113 -14.21 33.44 -10.39
CA LYS A 113 -14.73 32.09 -10.64
C LYS A 113 -16.05 32.18 -11.41
N GLU A 114 -16.94 33.05 -10.98
CA GLU A 114 -18.23 33.31 -11.65
C GLU A 114 -18.03 33.81 -13.07
N GLN A 115 -17.05 34.69 -13.31
CA GLN A 115 -16.73 35.16 -14.66
C GLN A 115 -16.22 34.03 -15.57
N ILE A 116 -15.33 33.15 -15.08
CA ILE A 116 -14.84 32.01 -15.87
C ILE A 116 -15.95 30.99 -16.11
N ASP A 117 -16.75 30.69 -15.08
CA ASP A 117 -17.91 29.79 -15.19
C ASP A 117 -18.96 30.35 -16.18
N SER A 118 -19.12 31.68 -16.28
CA SER A 118 -20.03 32.32 -17.24
C SER A 118 -19.54 32.30 -18.69
N MET A 119 -18.25 32.05 -18.91
CA MET A 119 -17.62 31.99 -20.24
C MET A 119 -17.58 30.57 -20.82
N LEU A 120 -17.92 29.56 -20.02
CA LEU A 120 -17.91 28.12 -20.34
C LEU A 120 -19.33 27.66 -20.73
#